data_AF-A0A1F4FM00-F1
#
_entry.id   AF-A0A1F4FM00-F1
#
_cell.length_a   1.000
_cell.length_b   1.000
_cell.length_c   1.000
_cell.angle_alpha   90.00
_cell.angle_beta   90.00
_cell.angle_gamma   90.00
#
_symmetry.space_group_name_H-M   'P 1'
#
loop_
_entity.id
_entity.type
_entity.pdbx_description
1 polymer ?
#
loop_
_entity_poly.entity_id
_entity_poly.type
_entity_poly.pdbx_seq_one_letter_code
_entity_poly.pdbx_strand_id
1 'polypeptide(L)'
;MKKAYDFSKGKRGAVVPTTGKTRITIYVDDAIIKSFKAQSEKTGKGYQTLINEALKSHLGLTEQPVTPELVRRIVREELAANG
;
A
#
# COMPACT_ATOMS: atom_id res chain seq x y z
N MET A 1 14.47 -24.88 20.00
CA MET A 1 13.50 -23.79 20.25
C MET A 1 13.22 -23.69 21.74
N LYS A 2 13.28 -22.50 22.35
CA LYS A 2 12.91 -22.32 23.77
C LYS A 2 11.39 -22.41 23.94
N LYS A 3 10.93 -23.09 25.00
CA LYS A 3 9.52 -23.39 25.27
C LYS A 3 8.69 -22.17 25.71
N ALA A 4 9.31 -21.12 26.21
CA ALA A 4 8.62 -19.90 26.61
C ALA A 4 9.56 -18.69 26.52
N TYR A 5 9.02 -17.56 26.05
CA TYR A 5 9.67 -16.27 26.08
C TYR A 5 8.97 -15.42 27.15
N ASP A 6 9.76 -14.84 28.04
CA ASP A 6 9.28 -13.91 29.06
C ASP A 6 9.14 -12.51 28.44
N PHE A 7 7.90 -12.06 28.30
CA PHE A 7 7.54 -10.74 27.78
C PHE A 7 7.17 -9.74 28.89
N SER A 8 7.47 -10.05 30.16
CA SER A 8 7.14 -9.18 31.31
C SER A 8 7.73 -7.77 31.22
N LYS A 9 8.83 -7.59 30.48
CA LYS A 9 9.48 -6.29 30.23
C LYS A 9 9.13 -5.68 28.87
N GLY A 10 8.25 -6.31 28.09
CA GLY A 10 7.81 -5.80 26.80
C GLY A 10 6.87 -4.59 26.97
N LYS A 11 7.34 -3.40 26.64
CA LYS A 11 6.46 -2.23 26.51
C LYS A 11 5.69 -2.36 25.19
N ARG A 12 4.36 -2.43 25.25
CA ARG A 12 3.50 -2.28 24.05
C ARG A 12 3.72 -0.85 23.56
N GLY A 13 4.49 -0.69 22.48
CA GLY A 13 4.63 0.60 21.81
C GLY A 13 3.25 1.15 21.46
N ALA A 14 3.09 2.48 21.52
CA ALA A 14 1.86 3.12 21.10
C ALA A 14 1.48 2.59 19.71
N VAL A 15 0.22 2.19 19.54
CA VAL A 15 -0.30 1.81 18.21
C VAL A 15 -0.09 3.03 17.34
N VAL A 16 0.92 2.99 16.47
CA VAL A 16 1.26 4.12 15.60
C VAL A 16 0.00 4.41 14.78
N PRO A 17 -0.55 5.64 14.86
CA PRO A 17 -1.73 5.97 14.09
C PRO A 17 -1.39 5.81 12.61
N THR A 18 -2.28 5.17 11.86
CA THR A 18 -2.08 4.99 10.42
C THR A 18 -2.33 6.32 9.72
N THR A 19 -1.28 7.11 9.51
CA THR A 19 -1.32 8.38 8.78
C THR A 19 -1.86 8.16 7.36
N GLY A 20 -2.85 8.96 6.95
CA GLY A 20 -3.43 8.90 5.60
C GLY A 20 -4.35 7.70 5.31
N LYS A 21 -4.77 6.93 6.32
CA LYS A 21 -5.74 5.84 6.16
C LYS A 21 -6.95 6.05 7.06
N THR A 22 -8.14 6.01 6.48
CA THR A 22 -9.42 6.08 7.20
C THR A 22 -9.95 4.67 7.42
N ARG A 23 -10.27 4.32 8.68
CA ARG A 23 -10.98 3.07 8.98
C ARG A 23 -12.45 3.23 8.58
N ILE A 24 -12.93 2.36 7.70
CA ILE A 24 -14.32 2.34 7.24
C ILE A 24 -14.95 0.98 7.55
N THR A 25 -16.26 0.97 7.73
CA THR A 25 -17.06 -0.26 7.81
C THR A 25 -17.77 -0.42 6.47
N ILE A 26 -17.38 -1.44 5.70
CA ILE A 26 -17.96 -1.74 4.38
C ILE A 26 -18.22 -3.24 4.26
N TYR A 27 -19.22 -3.62 3.46
CA TYR A 27 -19.39 -4.99 3.02
C TYR A 27 -18.54 -5.23 1.77
N VAL A 28 -17.83 -6.37 1.76
CA VAL A 28 -17.02 -6.84 0.62
C VAL A 28 -17.29 -8.32 0.49
N ASP A 29 -17.46 -8.80 -0.75
CA ASP A 29 -17.76 -10.20 -1.01
C ASP A 29 -16.68 -11.14 -0.44
N ASP A 30 -17.12 -12.26 0.13
CA ASP A 30 -16.23 -13.26 0.72
C ASP A 30 -15.22 -13.80 -0.30
N ALA A 31 -15.62 -13.93 -1.57
CA ALA A 31 -14.75 -14.37 -2.66
C ALA A 31 -13.57 -13.40 -2.89
N ILE A 32 -13.83 -12.09 -2.79
CA ILE A 32 -12.80 -11.05 -2.89
C ILE A 32 -11.85 -11.15 -1.70
N ILE A 33 -12.38 -11.22 -0.48
CA ILE A 33 -11.57 -11.35 0.74
C ILE A 33 -10.70 -12.60 0.70
N LYS A 34 -11.25 -13.75 0.30
CA LYS A 34 -10.52 -15.02 0.19
C LYS A 34 -9.38 -14.93 -0.82
N SER A 35 -9.62 -14.28 -1.96
CA SER A 35 -8.61 -14.12 -3.01
C SER A 35 -7.43 -13.27 -2.52
N PHE A 36 -7.71 -12.13 -1.90
CA PHE A 36 -6.65 -11.27 -1.35
C PHE A 36 -5.94 -11.88 -0.14
N LYS A 37 -6.61 -12.72 0.66
CA LYS A 37 -5.95 -13.51 1.72
C LYS A 37 -4.94 -14.50 1.14
N ALA A 38 -5.32 -15.26 0.11
CA ALA A 38 -4.39 -16.18 -0.55
C ALA A 38 -3.20 -15.46 -1.20
N GLN A 39 -3.40 -14.25 -1.73
CA GLN A 39 -2.32 -13.42 -2.27
C GLN A 39 -1.44 -12.81 -1.17
N SER A 40 -2.02 -12.48 -0.02
CA SER A 40 -1.32 -11.99 1.16
C SER A 40 -0.31 -13.00 1.68
N GLU A 41 -0.69 -14.27 1.75
CA GLU A 41 0.19 -15.37 2.16
C GLU A 41 1.41 -15.53 1.24
N LYS A 42 1.24 -15.29 -0.07
CA LYS A 42 2.33 -15.40 -1.06
C LYS A 42 3.28 -14.21 -1.04
N THR A 43 2.76 -13.00 -0.79
CA THR A 43 3.52 -11.75 -0.92
C THR A 43 4.09 -11.25 0.41
N GLY A 44 3.61 -11.77 1.55
CA GLY A 44 3.94 -11.27 2.88
C GLY A 44 3.33 -9.90 3.21
N LYS A 45 2.59 -9.28 2.27
CA LYS A 45 1.81 -8.05 2.51
C LYS A 45 0.45 -8.42 3.07
N GLY A 46 -0.11 -7.61 3.97
CA GLY A 46 -1.48 -7.82 4.48
C GLY A 46 -2.55 -7.67 3.38
N TYR A 47 -3.60 -8.49 3.43
CA TYR A 47 -4.69 -8.47 2.45
C TYR A 47 -5.36 -7.09 2.31
N GLN A 48 -5.48 -6.32 3.41
CA GLN A 48 -6.00 -4.96 3.38
C GLN A 48 -5.12 -4.01 2.56
N THR A 49 -3.79 -4.18 2.63
CA THR A 49 -2.84 -3.41 1.82
C THR A 49 -3.02 -3.74 0.35
N LEU A 50 -3.18 -5.02 0.00
CA LEU A 50 -3.40 -5.45 -1.38
C LEU A 50 -4.71 -4.93 -1.97
N ILE A 51 -5.79 -4.92 -1.19
CA ILE A 51 -7.07 -4.31 -1.59
C ILE A 51 -6.87 -2.82 -1.87
N ASN A 52 -6.20 -2.09 -0.98
CA ASN A 52 -5.92 -0.67 -1.19
C ASN A 52 -5.02 -0.42 -2.41
N GLU A 53 -4.00 -1.24 -2.64
CA GLU A 53 -3.15 -1.16 -3.83
C GLU A 53 -3.97 -1.37 -5.10
N ALA A 54 -4.88 -2.37 -5.12
CA ALA A 54 -5.76 -2.61 -6.26
C ALA A 54 -6.70 -1.42 -6.53
N LEU A 55 -7.29 -0.83 -5.48
CA LEU A 55 -8.15 0.35 -5.61
C LEU A 55 -7.36 1.57 -6.10
N LYS A 56 -6.12 1.77 -5.60
CA LYS A 56 -5.24 2.84 -6.09
C LYS A 56 -4.93 2.67 -7.57
N SER A 57 -4.57 1.46 -8.01
CA SER A 57 -4.31 1.17 -9.42
C SER A 57 -5.53 1.40 -10.29
N HIS A 58 -6.71 0.97 -9.83
CA HIS A 58 -7.96 1.16 -10.56
C HIS A 58 -8.33 2.64 -10.74
N LEU A 59 -8.07 3.46 -9.72
CA LEU A 59 -8.32 4.90 -9.73
C LEU A 59 -7.17 5.71 -10.37
N GLY A 60 -6.09 5.07 -10.83
CA GLY A 60 -4.90 5.77 -11.32
C GLY A 60 -4.15 6.56 -10.23
N LEU A 61 -4.42 6.27 -8.96
CA LEU A 61 -3.78 6.87 -7.78
C LEU A 61 -2.49 6.14 -7.37
N THR A 62 -2.06 5.16 -8.15
CA THR A 62 -0.68 4.69 -8.07
C THR A 62 0.22 5.88 -8.39
N GLU A 63 1.14 6.20 -7.49
CA GLU A 63 2.26 7.07 -7.82
C GLU A 63 2.90 6.46 -9.06
N GLN A 64 2.67 7.07 -10.23
CA GLN A 64 3.33 6.66 -11.44
C GLN A 64 4.83 6.75 -11.11
N PRO A 65 5.60 5.66 -11.24
CA PRO A 65 7.04 5.78 -11.08
C PRO A 65 7.47 6.88 -12.04
N VAL A 66 8.16 7.90 -11.51
CA VAL A 66 8.69 9.00 -12.33
C VAL A 66 9.65 8.37 -13.31
N THR A 67 9.18 8.08 -14.53
CA THR A 67 10.01 7.45 -15.54
C THR A 67 10.93 8.52 -16.11
N PRO A 68 12.18 8.18 -16.46
CA PRO A 68 13.07 9.10 -17.16
C PRO A 68 12.44 9.67 -18.44
N GLU A 69 11.53 8.92 -19.06
CA GLU A 69 10.75 9.34 -20.23
C GLU A 69 9.75 10.44 -19.90
N LEU A 70 9.03 10.34 -18.78
CA LEU A 70 8.11 11.36 -18.31
C LEU A 70 8.83 12.67 -17.97
N VAL A 71 10.00 12.58 -17.32
CA VAL A 71 10.86 13.75 -17.02
C VAL A 71 11.36 14.41 -18.30
N ARG A 72 11.86 13.61 -19.26
CA ARG A 72 12.35 14.13 -20.56
C ARG A 72 11.24 14.80 -21.37
N ARG A 73 10.02 14.28 -21.30
CA ARG A 73 8.86 14.87 -21.96
C ARG A 73 8.54 16.25 -21.37
N ILE A 74 8.42 16.34 -20.05
CA ILE A 74 8.12 17.61 -19.36
C ILE A 74 9.20 18.66 -19.64
N VAL A 75 10.48 18.30 -19.57
CA VAL A 75 11.59 19.22 -19.85
C VAL A 75 11.56 19.73 -21.29
N ARG A 76 11.23 18.89 -22.27
CA ARG A 76 11.10 19.31 -23.69
C ARG A 76 9.89 20.21 -23.91
N GLU A 77 8.76 19.91 -23.27
CA GLU A 77 7.55 20.74 -23.34
C GLU A 77 7.82 22.14 -22.75
N GLU A 78 8.49 22.24 -21.60
CA GLU A 78 8.87 23.52 -20.97
C GLU A 78 9.91 24.33 -21.78
N LEU A 79 10.87 23.66 -22.43
CA LEU A 79 11.86 24.33 -23.30
C LEU A 79 11.25 24.83 -24.61
N ALA A 80 10.22 24.16 -25.14
CA ALA A 80 9.53 24.57 -26.36
C ALA A 80 8.48 25.66 -26.11
N ALA A 81 7.93 25.74 -24.89
CA ALA A 81 6.96 26.77 -24.50
C ALA A 81 7.62 28.10 -24.09
N ASN A 82 8.88 28.06 -23.64
CA ASN A 82 9.65 29.23 -23.17
C ASN A 82 10.82 29.61 -24.10
N GLY A 83 10.82 29.13 -25.34
CA GLY A 83 11.74 29.56 -26.41
C GLY A 83 11.00 30.38 -27.46
#